data_AF-A0A6F9C597-F1
#
_entry.id   AF-A0A6F9C597-F1
#
_cell.length_a   1.000
_cell.length_b   1.000
_cell.length_c   1.000
_cell.angle_alpha   90.00
_cell.angle_beta   90.00
_cell.angle_gamma   90.00
#
_symmetry.space_group_name_H-M   'P 1'
#
loop_
_entity.id
_entity.type
_entity.pdbx_description
1 polymer ?
#
loop_
_entity_poly.entity_id
_entity_poly.type
_entity_poly.pdbx_seq_one_letter_code
_entity_poly.pdbx_strand_id
1 'polypeptide(L)'
;MILLILPLLSVIPKCFLMKAEMFRARHGLSTRTGGKPVDTAFVDNDGIYDPDCDATGAFRAKQCNNTEVCWCVNSAGVRRTDKGDKSLRCEKLVETYWVRLELKHKAVNNAVDAAKLQDAVATAIQNRYSFDKTLVKEVQYDPKARLIVVDVQKEKGDRKADLSRMAYYMEKDVKVLPLFKDQAKFEPSVDGQKLEMENILVYYVDEEAPTFTMKRLTGGVIAVIVVVMLAVAAGLLVLFLKRRREQRYSKAEPRELEAM
;
A
#
# COMPACT_ATOMS: atom_id res chain seq x y z
N MET A 1 -32.91 -12.34 12.08
CA MET A 1 -32.21 -11.49 13.06
C MET A 1 -31.39 -12.40 13.96
N ILE A 2 -30.26 -12.90 13.44
CA ILE A 2 -29.37 -13.79 14.20
C ILE A 2 -28.39 -12.86 14.93
N LEU A 3 -28.65 -12.64 16.21
CA LEU A 3 -27.66 -12.09 17.14
C LEU A 3 -26.51 -13.11 17.20
N LEU A 4 -25.45 -12.88 16.44
CA LEU A 4 -24.15 -13.50 16.68
C LEU A 4 -23.62 -12.92 18.00
N ILE A 5 -23.87 -13.63 19.09
CA ILE A 5 -23.15 -13.45 20.35
C ILE A 5 -21.76 -14.05 20.12
N LEU A 6 -20.88 -13.28 19.47
CA LEU A 6 -19.44 -13.53 19.50
C LEU A 6 -18.95 -13.17 20.92
N PRO A 7 -18.15 -14.04 21.57
CA PRO A 7 -17.62 -13.75 22.90
C PRO A 7 -16.83 -12.43 22.87
N LEU A 8 -16.97 -11.65 23.94
CA LEU A 8 -16.45 -10.28 24.13
C LEU A 8 -14.94 -10.09 23.85
N LEU A 9 -14.18 -11.19 23.71
CA LEU A 9 -12.73 -11.21 23.46
C LEU A 9 -12.31 -11.67 22.05
N SER A 10 -13.25 -12.04 21.18
CA SER A 10 -12.90 -12.52 19.84
C SER A 10 -12.82 -11.39 18.82
N VAL A 11 -11.59 -11.02 18.44
CA VAL A 11 -11.34 -10.05 17.36
C VAL A 11 -11.84 -10.64 16.04
N ILE A 12 -12.69 -9.90 15.33
CA ILE A 12 -13.39 -10.36 14.11
C ILE A 12 -12.38 -10.47 12.95
N PRO A 13 -12.44 -11.52 12.11
CA PRO A 13 -11.58 -11.64 10.93
C PRO A 13 -11.70 -10.47 9.95
N LYS A 14 -10.58 -10.11 9.29
CA LYS A 14 -10.51 -8.98 8.36
C LYS A 14 -11.54 -9.07 7.23
N CYS A 15 -11.75 -10.24 6.64
CA CYS A 15 -12.68 -10.41 5.52
C CYS A 15 -14.12 -10.05 5.92
N PHE A 16 -14.59 -10.52 7.08
CA PHE A 16 -15.93 -10.17 7.56
C PHE A 16 -16.08 -8.69 7.88
N LEU A 17 -15.04 -8.05 8.42
CA LEU A 17 -15.06 -6.61 8.67
C LEU A 17 -15.18 -5.81 7.38
N MET A 18 -14.38 -6.15 6.36
CA MET A 18 -14.48 -5.54 5.04
C MET A 18 -15.86 -5.75 4.42
N LYS A 19 -16.41 -6.97 4.50
CA LYS A 19 -17.76 -7.28 4.01
C LYS A 19 -18.85 -6.47 4.70
N ALA A 20 -18.77 -6.33 6.02
CA ALA A 20 -19.70 -5.50 6.79
C ALA A 20 -19.58 -4.02 6.43
N GLU A 21 -18.36 -3.52 6.22
CA GLU A 21 -18.11 -2.14 5.79
C GLU A 21 -18.71 -1.87 4.41
N MET A 22 -18.52 -2.78 3.45
CA MET A 22 -19.08 -2.66 2.11
C MET A 22 -20.60 -2.81 2.06
N PHE A 23 -21.17 -3.68 2.90
CA PHE A 23 -22.62 -3.76 3.08
C PHE A 23 -23.18 -2.41 3.54
N ARG A 24 -22.56 -1.78 4.55
CA ARG A 24 -22.97 -0.46 5.04
C ARG A 24 -22.84 0.61 3.95
N ALA A 25 -21.73 0.61 3.22
CA ALA A 25 -21.48 1.52 2.11
C ALA A 25 -22.60 1.48 1.06
N ARG A 26 -23.00 0.26 0.64
CA ARG A 26 -24.05 0.05 -0.37
C ARG A 26 -25.43 0.49 0.07
N HIS A 27 -25.70 0.50 1.37
CA HIS A 27 -26.99 0.92 1.94
C HIS A 27 -27.00 2.38 2.40
N GLY A 28 -25.98 3.18 2.01
CA GLY A 28 -25.88 4.58 2.42
C GLY A 28 -25.72 4.77 3.93
N LEU A 29 -25.34 3.71 4.65
CA LEU A 29 -25.07 3.78 6.08
C LEU A 29 -23.67 4.36 6.30
N SER A 30 -23.46 5.04 7.43
CA SER A 30 -22.14 5.55 7.81
C SER A 30 -21.11 4.43 7.78
N THR A 31 -20.16 4.53 6.86
CA THR A 31 -18.94 3.74 6.88
C THR A 31 -17.91 4.53 7.69
N ARG A 32 -17.17 3.85 8.55
CA ARG A 32 -16.00 4.43 9.21
C ARG A 32 -14.86 4.46 8.17
N THR A 33 -15.06 5.22 7.10
CA THR A 33 -14.06 5.48 6.06
C THR A 33 -13.36 6.79 6.37
N GLY A 34 -12.03 6.73 6.47
CA GLY A 34 -11.19 7.92 6.32
C GLY A 34 -11.42 8.46 4.92
N GLY A 35 -11.47 9.79 4.77
CA GLY A 35 -11.87 10.44 3.53
C GLY A 35 -11.16 9.92 2.27
N LYS A 36 -11.76 10.21 1.11
CA LYS A 36 -11.16 9.92 -0.20
C LYS A 36 -9.68 10.36 -0.23
N PRO A 37 -8.75 9.53 -0.70
CA PRO A 37 -7.37 9.98 -0.91
C PRO A 37 -7.35 11.13 -1.91
N VAL A 38 -6.51 12.14 -1.64
CA VAL A 38 -6.29 13.29 -2.52
C VAL A 38 -5.65 12.86 -3.84
N ASP A 39 -5.95 13.59 -4.93
CA ASP A 39 -5.67 13.25 -6.34
C ASP A 39 -4.18 13.05 -6.72
N THR A 40 -3.26 13.20 -5.78
CA THR A 40 -1.80 13.10 -6.00
C THR A 40 -1.16 11.80 -5.50
N ALA A 41 -1.91 10.92 -4.84
CA ALA A 41 -1.41 9.61 -4.43
C ALA A 41 -1.67 8.57 -5.52
N PHE A 42 -0.70 7.70 -5.80
CA PHE A 42 -0.93 6.51 -6.61
C PHE A 42 -1.96 5.65 -5.86
N VAL A 43 -3.22 5.77 -6.26
CA VAL A 43 -4.33 5.05 -5.62
C VAL A 43 -4.15 3.58 -5.98
N ASP A 44 -3.77 2.76 -5.02
CA ASP A 44 -4.12 1.34 -5.09
C ASP A 44 -5.65 1.27 -4.99
N ASN A 45 -6.32 1.27 -6.14
CA ASN A 45 -7.77 1.42 -6.31
C ASN A 45 -8.56 0.21 -5.78
N ASP A 46 -7.88 -0.71 -5.09
CA ASP A 46 -8.43 -1.94 -4.55
C ASP A 46 -8.48 -1.95 -3.01
N GLY A 47 -8.06 -0.86 -2.33
CA GLY A 47 -7.88 -0.78 -0.87
C GLY A 47 -9.10 -1.10 0.00
N ILE A 48 -10.31 -1.09 -0.55
CA ILE A 48 -11.47 -1.77 0.04
C ILE A 48 -12.41 -2.26 -1.05
N TYR A 49 -12.85 -3.51 -0.95
CA TYR A 49 -13.78 -4.14 -1.88
C TYR A 49 -14.73 -5.06 -1.11
N ASP A 50 -15.84 -5.49 -1.73
CA ASP A 50 -16.77 -6.44 -1.12
C ASP A 50 -16.21 -7.86 -1.28
N PRO A 51 -15.69 -8.49 -0.22
CA PRO A 51 -14.95 -9.72 -0.36
C PRO A 51 -15.85 -10.96 -0.24
N ASP A 52 -15.44 -12.00 -0.94
CA ASP A 52 -15.89 -13.36 -0.72
C ASP A 52 -15.05 -14.01 0.37
N CYS A 53 -15.72 -14.29 1.48
CA CYS A 53 -15.15 -14.95 2.66
C CYS A 53 -15.61 -16.41 2.71
N ASP A 54 -14.82 -17.27 3.33
CA ASP A 54 -15.30 -18.59 3.76
C ASP A 54 -16.04 -18.52 5.11
N ALA A 55 -16.46 -19.68 5.62
CA ALA A 55 -17.21 -19.78 6.87
C ALA A 55 -16.40 -19.37 8.12
N THR A 56 -15.08 -19.39 8.06
CA THR A 56 -14.19 -18.98 9.16
C THR A 56 -13.88 -17.48 9.13
N GLY A 57 -14.21 -16.80 8.03
CA GLY A 57 -13.87 -15.41 7.80
C GLY A 57 -12.51 -15.20 7.16
N ALA A 58 -11.89 -16.26 6.64
CA ALA A 58 -10.74 -16.13 5.76
C ALA A 58 -11.19 -15.73 4.34
N PHE A 59 -10.29 -15.08 3.61
CA PHE A 59 -10.56 -14.72 2.21
C PHE A 59 -10.56 -15.97 1.34
N ARG A 60 -11.51 -16.06 0.40
CA ARG A 60 -11.35 -16.98 -0.73
C ARG A 60 -10.23 -16.47 -1.63
N ALA A 61 -9.38 -17.38 -2.10
CA ALA A 61 -8.21 -17.02 -2.91
C ALA A 61 -8.55 -16.22 -4.17
N LYS A 62 -9.71 -16.51 -4.77
CA LYS A 62 -10.29 -15.77 -5.89
C LYS A 62 -11.35 -14.80 -5.39
N GLN A 63 -11.26 -13.56 -5.86
CA GLN A 63 -12.22 -12.50 -5.60
C GLN A 63 -12.76 -11.97 -6.93
N CYS A 64 -14.04 -11.62 -6.99
CA CYS A 64 -14.68 -11.09 -8.20
C CYS A 64 -15.64 -9.94 -7.84
N ASN A 65 -15.71 -8.90 -8.66
CA ASN A 65 -16.54 -7.72 -8.38
C ASN A 65 -17.97 -7.84 -8.94
N ASN A 66 -18.68 -8.96 -8.69
CA ASN A 66 -20.03 -9.27 -9.23
C ASN A 66 -20.21 -9.05 -10.75
N THR A 67 -19.10 -8.95 -11.47
CA THR A 67 -18.96 -8.72 -12.91
C THR A 67 -18.11 -9.86 -13.46
N GLU A 68 -17.62 -9.74 -14.70
CA GLU A 68 -16.69 -10.72 -15.26
C GLU A 68 -15.26 -10.56 -14.74
N VAL A 69 -14.96 -9.51 -13.96
CA VAL A 69 -13.61 -9.19 -13.49
C VAL A 69 -13.30 -9.89 -12.16
N CYS A 70 -12.24 -10.69 -12.16
CA CYS A 70 -11.73 -11.43 -11.00
C CYS A 70 -10.22 -11.22 -10.79
N TRP A 71 -9.73 -11.45 -9.57
CA TRP A 71 -8.31 -11.40 -9.22
C TRP A 71 -8.00 -12.39 -8.09
N CYS A 72 -6.73 -12.72 -7.88
CA CYS A 72 -6.31 -13.51 -6.72
C CYS A 72 -5.80 -12.62 -5.58
N VAL A 73 -6.04 -13.05 -4.34
CA VAL A 73 -5.62 -12.36 -3.11
C VAL A 73 -4.77 -13.24 -2.20
N ASN A 74 -4.04 -12.65 -1.25
CA ASN A 74 -3.38 -13.38 -0.16
C ASN A 74 -4.32 -13.59 1.03
N SER A 75 -3.83 -14.23 2.09
CA SER A 75 -4.56 -14.37 3.36
C SER A 75 -4.93 -13.02 4.00
N ALA A 76 -4.24 -11.93 3.65
CA ALA A 76 -4.59 -10.58 4.06
C ALA A 76 -5.64 -9.87 3.16
N GLY A 77 -6.16 -10.54 2.13
CA GLY A 77 -7.12 -9.97 1.18
C GLY A 77 -6.54 -8.95 0.20
N VAL A 78 -5.22 -8.86 0.11
CA VAL A 78 -4.51 -7.96 -0.81
C VAL A 78 -4.34 -8.65 -2.15
N ARG A 79 -4.59 -7.93 -3.24
CA ARG A 79 -4.46 -8.47 -4.60
C ARG A 79 -2.99 -8.77 -4.91
N ARG A 80 -2.76 -9.93 -5.53
CA ARG A 80 -1.42 -10.42 -5.90
C ARG A 80 -1.30 -10.82 -7.37
N THR A 81 -2.31 -10.54 -8.18
CA THR A 81 -2.33 -10.82 -9.62
C THR A 81 -2.93 -9.65 -10.37
N ASP A 82 -2.73 -9.62 -11.69
CA ASP A 82 -3.61 -8.80 -12.54
C ASP A 82 -5.06 -9.25 -12.44
N LYS A 83 -5.95 -8.31 -12.81
CA LYS A 83 -7.37 -8.58 -12.97
C LYS A 83 -7.56 -9.39 -14.26
N GLY A 84 -8.18 -10.55 -14.15
CA GLY A 84 -8.57 -11.41 -15.25
C GLY A 84 -10.09 -11.58 -15.31
N ASP A 85 -10.53 -12.52 -16.13
CA ASP A 85 -11.94 -12.88 -16.26
C ASP A 85 -12.34 -14.01 -15.27
N LYS A 86 -13.54 -14.57 -15.44
CA LYS A 86 -14.02 -15.72 -14.66
C LYS A 86 -13.20 -17.00 -14.87
N SER A 87 -12.38 -17.11 -15.91
CA SER A 87 -11.50 -18.27 -16.13
C SER A 87 -10.24 -18.23 -15.25
N LEU A 88 -9.93 -17.07 -14.64
CA LEU A 88 -8.78 -16.91 -13.74
C LEU A 88 -8.81 -17.95 -12.62
N ARG A 89 -7.71 -18.71 -12.48
CA ARG A 89 -7.55 -19.74 -11.46
C ARG A 89 -6.64 -19.24 -10.33
N CYS A 90 -7.15 -19.34 -9.10
CA CYS A 90 -6.41 -19.04 -7.89
C CYS A 90 -6.32 -20.33 -7.07
N GLU A 91 -5.33 -21.17 -7.38
CA GLU A 91 -5.24 -22.55 -6.89
C GLU A 91 -5.12 -22.65 -5.36
N LYS A 92 -4.49 -21.65 -4.76
CA LYS A 92 -4.28 -21.57 -3.31
C LYS A 92 -4.34 -20.15 -2.79
N LEU A 93 -4.75 -20.05 -1.53
CA LEU A 93 -4.61 -18.84 -0.74
C LEU A 93 -3.17 -18.78 -0.23
N VAL A 94 -2.37 -17.86 -0.77
CA VAL A 94 -0.99 -17.67 -0.31
C VAL A 94 -1.02 -16.88 0.98
N GLU A 95 -0.21 -17.32 1.94
CA GLU A 95 -0.17 -16.73 3.25
C GLU A 95 0.75 -15.52 3.31
N THR A 96 0.28 -14.48 3.98
CA THR A 96 1.09 -13.35 4.41
C THR A 96 1.81 -13.69 5.72
N TYR A 97 3.13 -13.84 5.67
CA TYR A 97 3.94 -14.21 6.83
C TYR A 97 4.63 -13.03 7.50
N TRP A 98 4.70 -11.88 6.82
CA TRP A 98 5.31 -10.66 7.34
C TRP A 98 4.44 -9.44 7.00
N VAL A 99 4.15 -8.64 8.02
CA VAL A 99 3.53 -7.33 7.89
C VAL A 99 4.52 -6.29 8.39
N ARG A 100 4.82 -5.32 7.54
CA ARG A 100 5.64 -4.15 7.89
C ARG A 100 4.72 -2.95 8.06
N LEU A 101 4.77 -2.34 9.23
CA LEU A 101 3.97 -1.18 9.60
C LEU A 101 4.88 0.04 9.66
N GLU A 102 4.51 1.11 8.98
CA GLU A 102 5.19 2.40 9.07
C GLU A 102 4.23 3.38 9.76
N LEU A 103 4.51 3.68 11.01
CA LEU A 103 3.70 4.51 11.88
C LEU A 103 4.35 5.87 12.03
N LYS A 104 3.58 6.93 11.81
CA LYS A 104 4.02 8.29 12.09
C LYS A 104 3.32 8.81 13.32
N HIS A 105 4.09 9.27 14.30
CA HIS A 105 3.54 9.87 15.51
C HIS A 105 3.52 11.40 15.44
N LYS A 106 2.60 12.01 16.20
CA LYS A 106 2.54 13.47 16.40
C LYS A 106 3.79 13.98 17.10
N ALA A 107 4.03 15.29 17.01
CA ALA A 107 5.12 15.92 17.77
C ALA A 107 4.98 15.63 19.27
N VAL A 108 6.12 15.37 19.92
CA VAL A 108 6.22 15.05 21.35
C VAL A 108 7.19 16.01 22.03
N ASN A 109 7.04 16.17 23.35
CA ASN A 109 7.80 17.15 24.12
C ASN A 109 9.20 16.63 24.48
N ASN A 110 9.31 15.34 24.80
CA ASN A 110 10.56 14.70 25.21
C ASN A 110 11.07 13.75 24.13
N ALA A 111 12.39 13.59 24.07
CA ALA A 111 13.02 12.59 23.23
C ALA A 111 12.51 11.18 23.57
N VAL A 112 12.23 10.38 22.55
CA VAL A 112 11.76 9.00 22.70
C VAL A 112 12.96 8.07 22.78
N ASP A 113 13.03 7.27 23.84
CA ASP A 113 14.06 6.24 23.99
C ASP A 113 13.77 5.06 23.04
N ALA A 114 14.61 4.94 22.00
CA ALA A 114 14.48 3.88 20.99
C ALA A 114 14.65 2.47 21.59
N ALA A 115 15.42 2.29 22.67
CA ALA A 115 15.64 0.99 23.29
C ALA A 115 14.38 0.45 23.98
N LYS A 116 13.55 1.36 24.52
CA LYS A 116 12.28 1.02 25.18
C LYS A 116 11.10 0.96 24.21
N LEU A 117 11.23 1.60 23.05
CA LEU A 117 10.15 1.71 22.08
C LEU A 117 9.68 0.34 21.59
N GLN A 118 10.58 -0.62 21.41
CA GLN A 118 10.21 -1.96 20.96
C GLN A 118 9.22 -2.65 21.90
N ASP A 119 9.52 -2.73 23.20
CA ASP A 119 8.62 -3.36 24.17
C ASP A 119 7.33 -2.54 24.36
N ALA A 120 7.42 -1.21 24.30
CA ALA A 120 6.25 -0.34 24.38
C ALA A 120 5.26 -0.58 23.22
N VAL A 121 5.76 -0.66 21.98
CA VAL A 121 4.95 -0.95 20.79
C VAL A 121 4.39 -2.37 20.85
N ALA A 122 5.22 -3.36 21.17
CA ALA A 122 4.81 -4.76 21.22
C ALA A 122 3.74 -5.01 22.31
N THR A 123 3.90 -4.39 23.48
CA THR A 123 2.92 -4.43 24.58
C THR A 123 1.63 -3.70 24.21
N ALA A 124 1.70 -2.54 23.56
CA ALA A 124 0.52 -1.82 23.09
C ALA A 124 -0.27 -2.66 22.06
N ILE A 125 0.42 -3.32 21.12
CA ILE A 125 -0.19 -4.22 20.14
C ILE A 125 -0.85 -5.42 20.83
N GLN A 126 -0.16 -6.05 21.79
CA GLN A 126 -0.70 -7.19 22.54
C GLN A 126 -1.96 -6.82 23.30
N ASN A 127 -1.92 -5.74 24.07
CA ASN A 127 -3.04 -5.34 24.92
C ASN A 127 -4.25 -4.91 24.11
N ARG A 128 -4.03 -4.18 23.00
CA ARG A 128 -5.11 -3.62 22.21
C ARG A 128 -5.74 -4.61 21.23
N TYR A 129 -4.92 -5.46 20.61
CA TYR A 129 -5.37 -6.37 19.54
C TYR A 129 -5.42 -7.83 19.95
N SER A 130 -5.18 -8.14 21.24
CA SER A 130 -5.05 -9.51 21.75
C SER A 130 -4.09 -10.33 20.90
N PHE A 131 -2.95 -9.74 20.58
CA PHE A 131 -1.97 -10.25 19.64
C PHE A 131 -0.70 -10.72 20.35
N ASP A 132 -0.04 -11.73 19.81
CA ASP A 132 1.19 -12.25 20.42
C ASP A 132 2.35 -11.29 20.18
N LYS A 133 2.85 -10.65 21.25
CA LYS A 133 3.96 -9.70 21.16
C LYS A 133 5.26 -10.33 20.65
N THR A 134 5.43 -11.64 20.75
CA THR A 134 6.64 -12.33 20.27
C THR A 134 6.77 -12.35 18.74
N LEU A 135 5.66 -12.07 18.04
CA LEU A 135 5.65 -11.91 16.58
C LEU A 135 6.13 -10.52 16.15
N VAL A 136 6.24 -9.55 17.06
CA VAL A 136 6.88 -8.26 16.78
C VAL A 136 8.40 -8.45 16.86
N LYS A 137 9.04 -8.59 15.69
CA LYS A 137 10.46 -8.97 15.60
C LYS A 137 11.40 -7.80 15.69
N GLU A 138 11.03 -6.67 15.09
CA GLU A 138 11.90 -5.50 15.02
C GLU A 138 11.07 -4.21 15.08
N VAL A 139 11.59 -3.22 15.80
CA VAL A 139 11.07 -1.85 15.82
C VAL A 139 12.21 -0.89 15.57
N GLN A 140 12.18 -0.19 14.45
CA GLN A 140 13.14 0.86 14.10
C GLN A 140 12.50 2.23 14.31
N TYR A 141 13.31 3.22 14.67
CA TYR A 141 12.83 4.58 14.95
C TYR A 141 13.71 5.65 14.30
N ASP A 142 13.07 6.51 13.50
CA ASP A 142 13.66 7.76 13.03
C ASP A 142 13.03 8.94 13.79
N PRO A 143 13.76 9.56 14.75
CA PRO A 143 13.25 10.68 15.53
C PRO A 143 13.02 11.95 14.69
N LYS A 144 13.77 12.16 13.60
CA LYS A 144 13.64 13.36 12.76
C LYS A 144 12.36 13.28 11.93
N ALA A 145 12.07 12.10 11.38
CA ALA A 145 10.85 11.85 10.62
C ALA A 145 9.62 11.56 11.50
N ARG A 146 9.83 11.29 12.81
CA ARG A 146 8.82 10.76 13.75
C ARG A 146 8.22 9.44 13.26
N LEU A 147 9.06 8.64 12.61
CA LEU A 147 8.67 7.42 11.93
C LEU A 147 9.09 6.21 12.76
N ILE A 148 8.15 5.33 13.04
CA ILE A 148 8.36 4.05 13.70
C ILE A 148 8.07 2.97 12.66
N VAL A 149 9.04 2.11 12.40
CA VAL A 149 8.87 0.97 11.50
C VAL A 149 8.79 -0.29 12.35
N VAL A 150 7.72 -1.06 12.20
CA VAL A 150 7.46 -2.27 12.99
C VAL A 150 7.34 -3.46 12.05
N ASP A 151 8.24 -4.43 12.21
CA ASP A 151 8.18 -5.68 11.47
C ASP A 151 7.54 -6.77 12.33
N VAL A 152 6.36 -7.22 11.91
CA VAL A 152 5.60 -8.29 12.54
C VAL A 152 5.69 -9.53 11.66
N GLN A 153 6.31 -10.59 12.16
CA GLN A 153 6.62 -11.78 11.37
C GLN A 153 6.25 -13.06 12.11
N LYS A 154 5.72 -14.02 11.36
CA LYS A 154 5.55 -15.42 11.76
C LYS A 154 6.38 -16.32 10.86
N GLU A 155 6.61 -17.55 11.32
CA GLU A 155 7.28 -18.56 10.51
C GLU A 155 6.48 -18.86 9.23
N LYS A 156 7.20 -19.09 8.12
CA LYS A 156 6.56 -19.55 6.89
C LYS A 156 5.91 -20.91 7.13
N GLY A 157 4.69 -21.09 6.64
CA GLY A 157 3.84 -22.24 6.89
C GLY A 157 2.91 -22.07 8.10
N ASP A 158 3.11 -21.08 8.97
CA ASP A 158 2.20 -20.84 10.09
C ASP A 158 0.87 -20.25 9.61
N ARG A 159 -0.22 -20.93 9.97
CA ARG A 159 -1.61 -20.55 9.68
C ARG A 159 -2.42 -20.25 10.94
N LYS A 160 -1.80 -20.29 12.12
CA LYS A 160 -2.46 -20.03 13.41
C LYS A 160 -2.59 -18.54 13.70
N ALA A 161 -1.53 -17.78 13.45
CA ALA A 161 -1.51 -16.34 13.65
C ALA A 161 -1.99 -15.58 12.40
N ASP A 162 -3.06 -14.80 12.54
CA ASP A 162 -3.53 -13.87 11.49
C ASP A 162 -2.95 -12.47 11.73
N LEU A 163 -1.87 -12.16 11.00
CA LEU A 163 -1.22 -10.84 11.05
C LEU A 163 -2.10 -9.74 10.43
N SER A 164 -2.91 -10.10 9.43
CA SER A 164 -3.72 -9.17 8.66
C SER A 164 -4.84 -8.56 9.49
N ARG A 165 -5.40 -9.34 10.41
CA ARG A 165 -6.41 -8.89 11.37
C ARG A 165 -5.86 -7.77 12.25
N MET A 166 -4.72 -8.00 12.91
CA MET A 166 -4.10 -6.98 13.76
C MET A 166 -3.80 -5.71 12.96
N ALA A 167 -3.20 -5.85 11.79
CA ALA A 167 -2.86 -4.72 10.93
C ALA A 167 -4.10 -3.92 10.49
N TYR A 168 -5.21 -4.58 10.17
CA TYR A 168 -6.44 -3.92 9.75
C TYR A 168 -7.10 -3.13 10.89
N TYR A 169 -7.16 -3.70 12.10
CA TYR A 169 -7.66 -2.97 13.27
C TYR A 169 -6.80 -1.75 13.58
N MET A 170 -5.49 -1.91 13.52
CA MET A 170 -4.54 -0.83 13.73
C MET A 170 -4.67 0.28 12.69
N GLU A 171 -4.82 -0.09 11.41
CA GLU A 171 -5.06 0.87 10.35
C GLU A 171 -6.33 1.69 10.60
N LYS A 172 -7.42 1.04 11.02
CA LYS A 172 -8.69 1.71 11.33
C LYS A 172 -8.61 2.60 12.58
N ASP A 173 -7.89 2.17 13.61
CA ASP A 173 -7.65 2.97 14.81
C ASP A 173 -6.91 4.27 14.52
N VAL A 174 -5.94 4.24 13.60
CA VAL A 174 -5.09 5.39 13.27
C VAL A 174 -5.73 6.30 12.22
N LYS A 175 -6.27 5.75 11.12
CA LYS A 175 -6.79 6.56 10.00
C LYS A 175 -8.22 7.04 10.19
N VAL A 176 -9.02 6.36 11.00
CA VAL A 176 -10.45 6.65 11.11
C VAL A 176 -10.91 6.70 12.56
N LEU A 177 -11.57 5.63 13.02
CA LEU A 177 -12.11 5.45 14.35
C LEU A 177 -11.97 3.98 14.71
N PRO A 178 -11.67 3.68 15.97
CA PRO A 178 -11.55 2.31 16.43
C PRO A 178 -12.75 1.45 16.09
N LEU A 179 -12.50 0.24 15.58
CA LEU A 179 -13.57 -0.74 15.33
C LEU A 179 -14.12 -1.34 16.63
N PHE A 180 -13.36 -1.23 17.73
CA PHE A 180 -13.79 -1.61 19.06
C PHE A 180 -14.93 -0.70 19.56
N LYS A 181 -15.67 -1.20 20.56
CA LYS A 181 -16.63 -0.36 21.31
C LYS A 181 -15.86 0.68 22.12
N ASP A 182 -14.77 0.27 22.74
CA ASP A 182 -13.81 1.19 23.34
C ASP A 182 -13.18 2.09 22.27
N GLN A 183 -13.24 3.40 22.51
CA GLN A 183 -12.73 4.43 21.62
C GLN A 183 -11.33 4.91 22.01
N ALA A 184 -10.65 4.21 22.94
CA ALA A 184 -9.24 4.41 23.17
C ALA A 184 -8.47 4.37 21.85
N LYS A 185 -7.37 5.12 21.73
CA LYS A 185 -6.49 5.12 20.56
C LYS A 185 -5.35 4.12 20.73
N PHE A 186 -4.69 3.78 19.63
CA PHE A 186 -3.40 3.10 19.70
C PHE A 186 -2.30 4.12 20.03
N GLU A 187 -1.83 4.09 21.29
CA GLU A 187 -0.85 5.05 21.82
C GLU A 187 0.19 4.32 22.68
N PRO A 188 1.29 3.83 22.08
CA PRO A 188 2.43 3.30 22.83
C PRO A 188 2.95 4.36 23.81
N SER A 189 3.33 3.93 25.02
CA SER A 189 3.86 4.81 26.05
C SER A 189 5.32 4.47 26.32
N VAL A 190 6.20 5.46 26.20
CA VAL A 190 7.62 5.36 26.52
C VAL A 190 7.91 6.35 27.64
N ASP A 191 8.36 5.86 28.80
CA ASP A 191 8.64 6.67 29.99
C ASP A 191 7.49 7.60 30.40
N GLY A 192 6.25 7.12 30.27
CA GLY A 192 5.03 7.87 30.58
C GLY A 192 4.59 8.85 29.49
N GLN A 193 5.41 9.07 28.44
CA GLN A 193 5.03 9.85 27.27
C GLN A 193 4.29 8.96 26.26
N LYS A 194 3.03 9.31 26.00
CA LYS A 194 2.22 8.65 24.97
C LYS A 194 2.57 9.15 23.57
N LEU A 195 2.69 8.21 22.65
CA LEU A 195 2.91 8.47 21.23
C LEU A 195 1.58 8.34 20.50
N GLU A 196 0.93 9.46 20.20
CA GLU A 196 -0.29 9.46 19.38
C GLU A 196 0.08 9.34 17.90
N MET A 197 -0.50 8.37 17.20
CA MET A 197 -0.26 8.16 15.77
C MET A 197 -1.10 9.12 14.93
N GLU A 198 -0.48 9.72 13.91
CA GLU A 198 -1.16 10.57 12.91
C GLU A 198 -1.31 9.88 11.55
N ASN A 199 -0.46 8.89 11.24
CA ASN A 199 -0.53 8.14 9.99
C ASN A 199 0.01 6.72 10.15
N ILE A 200 -0.42 5.82 9.27
CA ILE A 200 0.03 4.44 9.17
C ILE A 200 0.06 4.00 7.69
N LEU A 201 1.16 3.38 7.28
CA LEU A 201 1.24 2.58 6.06
C LEU A 201 1.45 1.12 6.44
N VAL A 202 0.79 0.23 5.71
CA VAL A 202 0.81 -1.21 5.98
C VAL A 202 1.26 -1.91 4.70
N TYR A 203 2.36 -2.66 4.80
CA TYR A 203 2.88 -3.47 3.72
C TYR A 203 2.77 -4.95 4.09
N TYR A 204 2.32 -5.75 3.13
CA TYR A 204 2.10 -7.18 3.30
C TYR A 204 3.12 -7.94 2.46
N VAL A 205 3.80 -8.89 3.08
CA VAL A 205 4.81 -9.74 2.44
C VAL A 205 4.37 -11.20 2.52
N ASP A 206 4.26 -11.81 1.35
CA ASP A 206 3.70 -13.14 1.16
C ASP A 206 4.78 -14.21 1.04
N GLU A 207 4.41 -15.45 1.34
CA GLU A 207 5.31 -16.61 1.18
C GLU A 207 5.75 -16.83 -0.27
N GLU A 208 4.91 -16.41 -1.22
CA GLU A 208 5.15 -16.51 -2.65
C GLU A 208 5.02 -15.13 -3.31
N ALA A 209 5.91 -14.86 -4.26
CA ALA A 209 5.91 -13.60 -4.98
C ALA A 209 4.60 -13.40 -5.76
N PRO A 210 4.08 -12.15 -5.83
CA PRO A 210 2.90 -11.86 -6.60
C PRO A 210 3.17 -11.95 -8.11
N THR A 211 2.14 -12.27 -8.89
CA THR A 211 2.20 -12.42 -10.35
C THR A 211 1.49 -11.26 -11.04
N PHE A 212 2.17 -10.12 -11.07
CA PHE A 212 1.75 -8.99 -11.90
C PHE A 212 2.51 -9.02 -13.22
N THR A 213 1.79 -8.99 -14.32
CA THR A 213 2.38 -8.59 -15.60
C THR A 213 2.71 -7.11 -15.46
N MET A 214 4.01 -6.78 -15.53
CA MET A 214 4.38 -5.39 -15.75
C MET A 214 3.64 -4.96 -17.00
N LYS A 215 2.70 -4.00 -16.88
CA LYS A 215 2.09 -3.37 -18.05
C LYS A 215 3.26 -2.86 -18.89
N ARG A 216 3.62 -3.61 -19.93
CA ARG A 216 4.56 -3.14 -20.94
C ARG A 216 4.03 -1.79 -21.38
N LEU A 217 4.90 -0.79 -21.53
CA LEU A 217 4.52 0.45 -22.20
C LEU A 217 3.70 0.05 -23.42
N THR A 218 2.42 0.42 -23.43
CA THR A 218 1.50 -0.03 -24.48
C THR A 218 2.10 0.35 -25.83
N GLY A 219 1.87 -0.46 -26.88
CA GLY A 219 2.50 -0.22 -28.19
C GLY A 219 2.33 1.22 -28.70
N GLY A 220 1.23 1.87 -28.33
CA GLY A 220 1.01 3.30 -28.60
C GLY A 220 2.01 4.24 -27.91
N VAL A 221 2.37 4.00 -26.65
CA VAL A 221 3.38 4.82 -25.95
C VAL A 221 4.76 4.62 -26.57
N ILE A 222 5.12 3.38 -26.94
CA ILE A 222 6.37 3.11 -27.65
C ILE A 222 6.39 3.82 -29.02
N ALA A 223 5.29 3.76 -29.78
CA ALA A 223 5.18 4.43 -31.08
C ALA A 223 5.36 5.96 -30.95
N VAL A 224 4.74 6.59 -29.95
CA VAL A 224 4.91 8.02 -29.69
C VAL A 224 6.36 8.36 -29.32
N ILE A 225 6.99 7.58 -28.45
CA ILE A 225 8.40 7.78 -28.07
C ILE A 225 9.32 7.70 -29.29
N VAL A 226 9.11 6.71 -30.16
CA VAL A 226 9.91 6.55 -31.39
C VAL A 226 9.75 7.73 -32.34
N VAL A 227 8.51 8.21 -32.56
CA VAL A 227 8.24 9.36 -33.42
C VAL A 227 8.90 10.63 -32.89
N VAL A 228 8.82 10.87 -31.57
CA VAL A 228 9.46 12.03 -30.93
C VAL A 228 10.99 11.97 -31.09
N MET A 229 11.61 10.81 -30.86
CA MET A 229 13.05 10.63 -31.02
C MET A 229 13.51 10.88 -32.46
N LEU A 230 12.76 10.39 -33.46
CA LEU A 230 13.06 10.62 -34.87
C LEU A 230 12.92 12.10 -35.26
N ALA A 231 11.90 12.80 -34.77
CA ALA A 231 11.71 14.23 -35.03
C ALA A 231 12.85 15.08 -34.44
N VAL A 232 13.29 14.77 -33.22
CA VAL A 232 14.43 15.43 -32.57
C VAL A 232 15.72 15.18 -33.34
N ALA A 233 15.98 13.93 -33.74
CA ALA A 233 17.17 13.58 -34.53
C ALA A 233 17.19 14.31 -35.89
N ALA A 234 16.06 14.35 -36.60
CA ALA A 234 15.93 15.10 -37.85
C ALA A 234 16.14 16.60 -37.65
N GLY A 235 15.57 17.19 -36.59
CA GLY A 235 15.77 18.60 -36.25
C GLY A 235 17.23 18.93 -35.96
N LEU A 236 17.92 18.09 -35.18
CA LEU A 236 19.36 18.23 -34.91
C LEU A 236 20.20 18.08 -36.18
N LEU A 237 19.84 17.16 -37.09
CA LEU A 237 20.53 16.98 -38.37
C LEU A 237 20.39 18.22 -39.27
N VAL A 238 19.18 18.79 -39.36
CA VAL A 238 18.93 20.00 -40.14
C VAL A 238 19.71 21.19 -39.56
N LEU A 239 19.71 21.36 -38.23
CA LEU A 239 20.51 22.40 -37.57
C LEU A 239 22.00 22.22 -37.82
N PHE A 240 22.51 20.99 -37.76
CA PHE A 240 23.90 20.68 -38.06
C PHE A 240 24.27 21.02 -39.51
N LEU A 241 23.43 20.63 -40.47
CA LEU A 241 23.64 20.95 -41.89
C LEU A 241 23.54 22.44 -42.20
N LYS A 242 22.61 23.16 -41.55
CA LYS A 242 22.48 24.63 -41.67
C LYS A 242 23.72 25.35 -41.13
N ARG A 243 24.17 24.99 -39.91
CA ARG A 243 25.43 25.52 -39.34
C ARG A 243 26.63 25.26 -40.24
N ARG A 244 26.71 24.07 -40.84
CA ARG A 244 27.81 23.71 -41.76
C ARG A 244 27.75 24.50 -43.08
N ARG A 245 26.56 24.86 -43.56
CA ARG A 245 26.40 25.75 -44.73
C ARG A 245 26.77 27.19 -44.39
N GLU A 246 26.30 27.74 -43.27
CA GLU A 246 26.66 29.10 -42.82
C GLU A 246 28.18 29.27 -42.64
N GLN A 247 28.88 28.25 -42.10
CA GLN A 247 30.34 28.23 -42.03
C GLN A 247 31.04 28.20 -43.40
N ARG A 248 30.39 27.69 -44.45
CA ARG A 248 30.91 27.72 -45.84
C ARG A 248 30.65 29.06 -46.51
N TYR A 249 29.50 29.70 -46.28
CA TYR A 249 29.20 31.04 -46.81
C TYR A 249 30.04 32.13 -46.15
N SER A 250 30.35 32.04 -44.85
CA SER A 250 31.27 32.97 -44.18
C SER A 250 32.71 32.93 -44.73
N LYS A 251 33.09 31.88 -45.47
CA LYS A 251 34.38 31.79 -46.16
C LYS A 251 34.35 32.31 -47.60
N ALA A 252 33.17 32.69 -48.11
CA ALA A 252 32.95 33.03 -49.51
C ALA A 252 32.28 34.40 -49.71
N GLU A 253 32.68 35.46 -48.97
CA GLU A 253 32.65 36.87 -49.40
C GLU A 253 33.34 37.75 -48.32
N PRO A 254 34.20 38.75 -48.64
CA PRO A 254 34.57 39.28 -49.96
C PRO A 254 36.07 39.08 -50.32
N ARG A 255 36.34 38.43 -51.45
CA ARG A 255 37.37 38.90 -52.39
C ARG A 255 36.58 39.33 -53.62
N GLU A 256 37.01 40.41 -54.28
CA GLU A 256 36.37 41.07 -55.44
C GLU A 256 35.62 42.37 -55.07
N LEU A 257 36.40 43.38 -54.65
CA LEU A 257 36.25 44.78 -55.11
C LEU A 257 37.52 45.56 -54.75
N GLU A 258 38.66 45.10 -55.27
CA GLU A 258 39.82 45.96 -55.53
C GLU A 258 40.51 45.46 -56.80
N ALA A 259 40.03 45.96 -57.94
CA ALA A 259 40.85 46.11 -59.13
C ALA A 259 40.36 47.34 -59.91
N MET A 260 41.22 48.36 -59.93
CA MET A 260 41.19 49.65 -60.63
C MET A 260 40.46 50.81 -59.95
#